data_AF-A0A1J4YWL9-F1
#
_entry.id   AF-A0A1J4YWL9-F1
#
_cell.length_a   1.000
_cell.length_b   1.000
_cell.length_c   1.000
_cell.angle_alpha   90.00
_cell.angle_beta   90.00
_cell.angle_gamma   90.00
#
_symmetry.space_group_name_H-M   'P 1'
#
loop_
_entity.id
_entity.type
_entity.pdbx_description
1 polymer ?
#
loop_
_entity_poly.entity_id
_entity_poly.type
_entity_poly.pdbx_seq_one_letter_code
_entity_poly.pdbx_strand_id
1 'polypeptide(L)'
;MRWLAPWLAEAYSKLYNKHKTEKFDFDTAMSILNKSKKSVTKILNELEDRGFLISKRNEIDKRKRFYRLIPIEKVIEVYGEGTESNDPIEKLKTTTIPYVLTGNYASYLYTKYANPAKIEISVFKNDVETSIAYLKSKNIAIAVDDMLAEGRNVIHIFTDLTEERFKDRIRQEGLSLEQIERLTISLLKRKDAFGLTDCLSLLLTKKINWRKLVNLAKESNLLEEVGLLLEIVNTEIKKRIFSKQLIQKIEQQSSKPRKELHVRIIRKDLFSKKEEIPYQDIGKKWNIDVVISRALITKVIEDLIR
;
A
#
# COMPACT_ATOMS: atom_id res chain seq x y z
N MET A 1 -0.42 -33.00 17.85
CA MET A 1 0.27 -31.89 17.15
C MET A 1 0.56 -30.78 18.14
N ARG A 2 1.79 -30.23 18.16
CA ARG A 2 2.17 -29.13 19.08
C ARG A 2 2.21 -27.82 18.29
N TRP A 3 1.14 -27.05 18.45
CA TRP A 3 0.83 -25.76 17.81
C TRP A 3 1.91 -24.69 18.02
N LEU A 4 2.49 -24.71 19.22
CA LEU A 4 3.74 -24.09 19.57
C LEU A 4 4.60 -25.17 20.24
N ALA A 5 5.92 -25.04 20.15
CA ALA A 5 6.78 -25.82 21.02
C ALA A 5 6.39 -25.55 22.49
N PRO A 6 6.42 -26.54 23.40
CA PRO A 6 5.86 -26.37 24.75
C PRO A 6 6.42 -25.17 25.50
N TRP A 7 7.72 -24.90 25.34
CA TRP A 7 8.40 -23.75 25.94
C TRP A 7 7.89 -22.40 25.41
N LEU A 8 7.42 -22.35 24.16
CA LEU A 8 6.90 -21.15 23.51
C LEU A 8 5.42 -20.94 23.88
N ALA A 9 4.65 -22.02 23.96
CA ALA A 9 3.27 -21.99 24.47
C ALA A 9 3.23 -21.49 25.92
N GLU A 10 4.08 -22.03 26.79
CA GLU A 10 4.19 -21.61 28.18
C GLU A 10 4.54 -20.11 28.29
N ALA A 11 5.49 -19.65 27.47
CA ALA A 11 5.89 -18.25 27.45
C ALA A 11 4.76 -17.33 26.97
N TYR A 12 4.06 -17.70 25.89
CA TYR A 12 2.89 -16.96 25.41
C TYR A 12 1.82 -16.86 26.51
N SER A 13 1.44 -17.99 27.13
CA SER A 13 0.41 -18.01 28.17
C SER A 13 0.78 -17.14 29.37
N LYS A 14 2.05 -17.15 29.81
CA LYS A 14 2.51 -16.27 30.91
C LYS A 14 2.39 -14.79 30.56
N LEU A 15 2.82 -14.40 29.35
CA LEU A 15 2.72 -13.02 28.89
C LEU A 15 1.25 -12.61 28.73
N TYR A 16 0.42 -13.45 28.11
CA TYR A 16 -0.99 -13.19 27.86
C TYR A 16 -1.82 -13.09 29.15
N ASN A 17 -1.57 -13.96 30.13
CA ASN A 17 -2.25 -13.89 31.43
C ASN A 17 -1.95 -12.58 32.18
N LYS A 18 -0.80 -11.95 31.93
CA LYS A 18 -0.38 -10.71 32.58
C LYS A 18 -0.78 -9.45 31.81
N HIS A 19 -0.62 -9.46 30.49
CA HIS A 19 -0.85 -8.27 29.65
C HIS A 19 -2.02 -8.37 28.70
N LYS A 20 -2.59 -9.56 28.49
CA LYS A 20 -3.60 -9.80 27.45
C LYS A 20 -3.11 -9.23 26.11
N THR A 21 -3.82 -8.24 25.57
CA THR A 21 -3.51 -7.53 24.32
C THR A 21 -2.93 -6.14 24.54
N GLU A 22 -2.56 -5.78 25.78
CA GLU A 22 -1.92 -4.51 26.09
C GLU A 22 -0.45 -4.49 25.63
N LYS A 23 0.08 -3.28 25.44
CA LYS A 23 1.48 -3.09 25.05
C LYS A 23 2.40 -3.31 26.25
N PHE A 24 3.52 -3.97 26.04
CA PHE A 24 4.59 -4.14 27.03
C PHE A 24 5.97 -3.97 26.38
N ASP A 25 6.99 -3.69 27.17
CA ASP A 25 8.36 -3.57 26.68
C ASP A 25 9.20 -4.83 26.98
N PHE A 26 10.46 -4.80 26.54
CA PHE A 26 11.37 -5.93 26.70
C PHE A 26 11.66 -6.25 28.18
N ASP A 27 11.82 -5.23 29.02
CA ASP A 27 12.15 -5.40 30.44
C ASP A 27 10.97 -6.03 31.19
N THR A 28 9.75 -5.61 30.84
CA THR A 28 8.51 -6.22 31.33
C THR A 28 8.43 -7.70 30.93
N ALA A 29 8.74 -8.03 29.66
CA ALA A 29 8.77 -9.42 29.20
C ALA A 29 9.81 -10.27 29.96
N MET A 30 11.00 -9.73 30.23
CA MET A 30 12.02 -10.41 31.05
C MET A 30 11.51 -10.70 32.46
N SER A 31 10.88 -9.71 33.09
CA SER A 31 10.34 -9.86 34.45
C SER A 31 9.26 -10.94 34.53
N ILE A 32 8.38 -11.03 33.54
CA ILE A 32 7.28 -12.02 33.52
C ILE A 32 7.80 -13.43 33.22
N LEU A 33 8.72 -13.54 32.26
CA LEU A 33 9.24 -14.84 31.84
C LEU A 33 10.30 -15.39 32.79
N ASN A 34 10.90 -14.54 33.61
CA ASN A 34 12.02 -14.85 34.52
C ASN A 34 13.12 -15.65 33.81
N LYS A 35 13.59 -15.12 32.67
CA LYS A 35 14.56 -15.77 31.78
C LYS A 35 15.64 -14.78 31.36
N SER A 36 16.78 -15.31 30.91
CA SER A 36 17.88 -14.49 30.39
C SER A 36 17.45 -13.63 29.20
N LYS A 37 18.13 -12.50 28.99
CA LYS A 37 17.94 -11.62 27.83
C LYS A 37 17.97 -12.39 26.50
N LYS A 38 18.92 -13.31 26.33
CA LYS A 38 19.05 -14.12 25.11
C LYS A 38 17.83 -15.02 24.90
N SER A 39 17.33 -15.65 25.97
CA SER A 39 16.15 -16.51 25.92
C SER A 39 14.88 -15.72 25.62
N VAL A 40 14.69 -14.56 26.25
CA VAL A 40 13.52 -13.69 26.04
C VAL A 40 13.52 -13.16 24.61
N THR A 41 14.68 -12.72 24.10
CA THR A 41 14.83 -12.30 22.69
C THR A 41 14.41 -13.42 21.74
N LYS A 42 14.88 -14.65 21.97
CA LYS A 42 14.50 -15.81 21.15
C LYS A 42 12.99 -16.08 21.22
N ILE A 43 12.39 -16.02 22.41
CA ILE A 43 10.94 -16.21 22.61
C ILE A 43 10.16 -15.16 21.82
N LEU A 44 10.47 -13.88 22.00
CA LEU A 44 9.73 -12.79 21.37
C LEU A 44 9.85 -12.84 19.85
N ASN A 45 11.05 -13.14 19.32
CA ASN A 45 11.25 -13.31 17.87
C ASN A 45 10.46 -14.51 17.33
N GLU A 46 10.43 -15.64 18.03
CA GLU A 46 9.68 -16.82 17.58
C GLU A 46 8.16 -16.61 17.66
N LEU A 47 7.67 -15.88 18.67
CA LEU A 47 6.26 -15.47 18.71
C LEU A 47 5.94 -14.50 17.57
N GLU A 48 6.83 -13.54 17.29
CA GLU A 48 6.66 -12.57 16.21
C GLU A 48 6.68 -13.25 14.84
N ASP A 49 7.66 -14.12 14.55
CA ASP A 49 7.79 -14.83 13.27
C ASP A 49 6.61 -15.76 12.98
N ARG A 50 5.89 -16.19 14.02
CA ARG A 50 4.71 -17.06 13.93
C ARG A 50 3.37 -16.32 14.00
N GLY A 51 3.39 -14.98 14.06
CA GLY A 51 2.16 -14.18 14.09
C GLY A 51 1.42 -14.18 15.43
N PHE A 52 2.07 -14.54 16.55
CA PHE A 52 1.48 -14.44 17.90
C PHE A 52 1.77 -13.08 18.57
N LEU A 53 2.67 -12.30 17.99
CA LEU A 53 3.17 -11.07 18.54
C LEU A 53 3.43 -10.06 17.43
N ILE A 54 3.06 -8.80 17.67
CA ILE A 54 3.56 -7.68 16.89
C ILE A 54 4.55 -6.88 17.71
N SER A 55 5.56 -6.34 17.04
CA SER A 55 6.53 -5.44 17.65
C SER A 55 6.56 -4.09 16.93
N LYS A 56 6.69 -3.02 17.71
CA LYS A 56 6.78 -1.63 17.22
C LYS A 56 7.92 -0.93 17.94
N ARG A 57 8.77 -0.18 17.23
CA ARG A 57 9.73 0.72 17.88
C ARG A 57 8.99 1.90 18.53
N ASN A 58 9.51 2.38 19.65
CA ASN A 58 9.02 3.60 20.27
C ASN A 58 9.38 4.80 19.36
N GLU A 59 8.41 5.68 19.15
CA GLU A 59 8.53 6.86 18.28
C GLU A 59 9.49 7.91 18.86
N ILE A 60 9.55 8.02 20.19
CA ILE A 60 10.41 8.95 20.92
C ILE A 60 11.81 8.36 21.08
N ASP A 61 11.90 7.08 21.43
CA ASP A 61 13.16 6.36 21.62
C ASP A 61 13.25 5.15 20.68
N LYS A 62 13.87 5.33 19.51
CA LYS A 62 14.05 4.27 18.50
C LYS A 62 14.85 3.06 18.98
N ARG A 63 15.48 3.12 20.16
CA ARG A 63 16.19 1.99 20.79
C ARG A 63 15.23 1.08 21.57
N LYS A 64 14.07 1.58 21.97
CA LYS A 64 13.04 0.82 22.67
C LYS A 64 12.05 0.21 21.69
N ARG A 65 11.59 -1.01 22.02
CA ARG A 65 10.58 -1.75 21.28
C ARG A 65 9.45 -2.13 22.22
N PHE A 66 8.24 -1.86 21.79
CA PHE A 66 7.01 -2.32 22.40
C PHE A 66 6.49 -3.53 21.66
N TYR A 67 5.86 -4.40 22.43
CA TYR A 67 5.33 -5.67 22.01
C TYR A 67 3.85 -5.71 22.36
N ARG A 68 3.06 -6.35 21.52
CA ARG A 68 1.64 -6.59 21.75
C ARG A 68 1.28 -7.98 21.27
N LEU A 69 0.63 -8.78 22.12
CA LEU A 69 0.20 -10.12 21.74
C LEU A 69 -1.05 -10.06 20.87
N ILE A 70 -1.12 -10.97 19.92
CA ILE A 70 -2.33 -11.26 19.16
C ILE A 70 -3.18 -12.23 19.99
N PRO A 71 -4.51 -12.00 20.14
CA PRO A 71 -5.39 -12.94 20.82
C PRO A 71 -5.29 -14.33 20.22
N ILE A 72 -5.32 -15.36 21.07
CA ILE A 72 -5.12 -16.73 20.64
C ILE A 72 -6.21 -17.18 19.67
N GLU A 73 -7.43 -16.68 19.86
CA GLU A 73 -8.60 -16.95 19.02
C GLU A 73 -8.31 -16.54 17.57
N LYS A 74 -7.67 -15.38 17.37
CA LYS A 74 -7.28 -14.90 16.04
C LYS A 74 -6.21 -15.75 15.40
N VAL A 75 -5.30 -16.30 16.20
CA VAL A 75 -4.29 -17.23 15.69
C VAL A 75 -4.91 -18.61 15.36
N ILE A 76 -5.93 -19.05 16.10
CA ILE A 76 -6.68 -20.29 15.81
C ILE A 76 -7.43 -20.15 14.48
N GLU A 77 -8.14 -19.04 14.27
CA GLU A 77 -8.89 -18.74 13.04
C GLU A 77 -8.01 -18.96 11.79
N VAL A 78 -6.81 -18.40 11.78
CA VAL A 78 -5.91 -18.42 10.61
C VAL A 78 -5.21 -19.76 10.40
N TYR A 79 -5.00 -20.53 11.46
CA TYR A 79 -4.35 -21.83 11.36
C TYR A 79 -5.22 -22.83 10.60
N GLY A 80 -6.55 -22.74 10.76
CA GLY A 80 -7.51 -23.55 10.01
C GLY A 80 -7.48 -23.29 8.50
N GLU A 81 -6.98 -22.12 8.05
CA GLU A 81 -6.88 -21.77 6.63
C GLU A 81 -5.69 -22.43 5.91
N GLY A 82 -4.76 -23.07 6.63
CA GLY A 82 -3.88 -24.10 6.07
C GLY A 82 -2.94 -23.68 4.93
N THR A 83 -2.19 -22.57 5.07
CA THR A 83 -1.13 -22.24 4.10
C THR A 83 0.25 -22.63 4.59
N GLU A 84 0.85 -23.65 3.97
CA GLU A 84 2.27 -24.01 4.17
C GLU A 84 3.22 -23.01 3.49
N SER A 85 2.69 -22.16 2.60
CA SER A 85 3.49 -21.17 1.87
C SER A 85 3.94 -20.03 2.77
N ASN A 86 5.22 -19.69 2.69
CA ASN A 86 5.76 -18.46 3.28
C ASN A 86 5.62 -17.25 2.34
N ASP A 87 5.15 -17.44 1.11
CA ASP A 87 4.91 -16.36 0.14
C ASP A 87 3.60 -15.61 0.48
N PRO A 88 3.67 -14.30 0.77
CA PRO A 88 2.48 -13.47 1.00
C PRO A 88 1.41 -13.60 -0.08
N ILE A 89 1.78 -13.74 -1.35
CA ILE A 89 0.83 -13.73 -2.46
C ILE A 89 0.05 -15.03 -2.53
N GLU A 90 0.71 -16.16 -2.35
CA GLU A 90 0.05 -17.46 -2.27
C GLU A 90 -0.88 -17.56 -1.05
N LYS A 91 -0.49 -16.95 0.09
CA LYS A 91 -1.37 -16.75 1.23
C LYS A 91 -2.61 -15.94 0.86
N LEU A 92 -2.44 -14.77 0.25
CA LEU A 92 -3.57 -13.92 -0.15
C LEU A 92 -4.50 -14.58 -1.18
N LYS A 93 -4.00 -15.46 -2.05
CA LYS A 93 -4.84 -16.19 -3.02
C LYS A 93 -5.80 -17.19 -2.38
N THR A 94 -5.44 -17.73 -1.21
CA THR A 94 -6.12 -18.87 -0.59
C THR A 94 -6.90 -18.50 0.68
N THR A 95 -6.64 -17.33 1.26
CA THR A 95 -7.32 -16.88 2.48
C THR A 95 -8.81 -16.63 2.31
N THR A 96 -9.55 -16.87 3.40
CA THR A 96 -10.96 -16.45 3.51
C THR A 96 -11.12 -15.09 4.18
N ILE A 97 -10.05 -14.57 4.80
CA ILE A 97 -10.02 -13.25 5.43
C ILE A 97 -10.32 -12.18 4.37
N PRO A 98 -11.32 -11.30 4.58
CA PRO A 98 -11.62 -10.23 3.65
C PRO A 98 -10.46 -9.23 3.52
N TYR A 99 -9.99 -9.03 2.30
CA TYR A 99 -8.99 -8.01 1.96
C TYR A 99 -9.20 -7.46 0.55
N VAL A 100 -8.56 -6.32 0.28
CA VAL A 100 -8.40 -5.74 -1.06
C VAL A 100 -6.95 -5.33 -1.24
N LEU A 101 -6.28 -5.92 -2.23
CA LEU A 101 -4.94 -5.54 -2.67
C LEU A 101 -4.99 -4.17 -3.35
N THR A 102 -4.14 -3.26 -2.89
CA THR A 102 -4.09 -1.86 -3.34
C THR A 102 -2.67 -1.45 -3.72
N GLY A 103 -2.49 -0.17 -4.06
CA GLY A 103 -1.19 0.43 -4.25
C GLY A 103 -0.39 -0.08 -5.45
N ASN A 104 0.94 0.04 -5.37
CA ASN A 104 1.83 -0.26 -6.50
C ASN A 104 1.74 -1.74 -6.92
N TYR A 105 1.54 -2.67 -5.97
CA TYR A 105 1.40 -4.09 -6.29
C TYR A 105 0.12 -4.38 -7.06
N ALA A 106 -1.01 -3.79 -6.67
CA ALA A 106 -2.26 -3.91 -7.44
C ALA A 106 -2.10 -3.30 -8.85
N SER A 107 -1.41 -2.16 -8.98
CA SER A 107 -1.11 -1.55 -10.29
C SER A 107 -0.32 -2.51 -11.17
N TYR A 108 0.74 -3.09 -10.63
CA TYR A 108 1.56 -4.08 -11.32
C TYR A 108 0.74 -5.29 -11.80
N LEU A 109 -0.23 -5.78 -11.05
CA LEU A 109 -1.08 -6.88 -11.52
C LEU A 109 -1.95 -6.52 -12.73
N TYR A 110 -2.35 -5.26 -12.86
CA TYR A 110 -3.10 -4.77 -14.02
C TYR A 110 -2.23 -4.48 -15.23
N THR A 111 -1.06 -3.87 -15.01
CA THR A 111 -0.26 -3.25 -16.08
C THR A 111 1.02 -4.02 -16.40
N LYS A 112 1.51 -4.82 -15.44
CA LYS A 112 2.81 -5.52 -15.47
C LYS A 112 3.99 -4.57 -15.71
N TYR A 113 3.82 -3.28 -15.42
CA TYR A 113 4.77 -2.24 -15.81
C TYR A 113 5.89 -2.02 -14.78
N ALA A 114 5.55 -1.49 -13.60
CA ALA A 114 6.55 -1.17 -12.56
C ALA A 114 6.56 -2.26 -11.48
N ASN A 115 7.74 -2.85 -11.22
CA ASN A 115 7.88 -3.89 -10.21
C ASN A 115 7.79 -3.28 -8.78
N PRO A 116 6.80 -3.66 -7.96
CA PRO A 116 6.57 -3.07 -6.65
C PRO A 116 7.60 -3.56 -5.61
N ALA A 117 8.00 -2.68 -4.69
CA ALA A 117 8.89 -3.02 -3.58
C ALA A 117 8.16 -3.59 -2.35
N LYS A 118 6.85 -3.37 -2.23
CA LYS A 118 6.02 -3.77 -1.09
C LYS A 118 4.62 -4.16 -1.54
N ILE A 119 3.96 -4.96 -0.71
CA ILE A 119 2.56 -5.35 -0.87
C ILE A 119 1.71 -4.44 0.01
N GLU A 120 0.60 -3.94 -0.51
CA GLU A 120 -0.32 -3.07 0.21
C GLU A 120 -1.72 -3.67 0.15
N ILE A 121 -2.36 -3.87 1.30
CA ILE A 121 -3.74 -4.39 1.40
C ILE A 121 -4.58 -3.51 2.31
N SER A 122 -5.85 -3.35 1.97
CA SER A 122 -6.89 -2.83 2.86
C SER A 122 -7.65 -4.01 3.46
N VAL A 123 -7.87 -3.99 4.78
CA VAL A 123 -8.64 -5.00 5.53
C VAL A 123 -9.64 -4.30 6.44
N PHE A 124 -10.67 -5.04 6.89
CA PHE A 124 -11.59 -4.48 7.88
C PHE A 124 -10.86 -4.30 9.22
N LYS A 125 -11.25 -3.26 9.97
CA LYS A 125 -10.64 -2.95 11.27
C LYS A 125 -10.68 -4.12 12.26
N ASN A 126 -11.73 -4.92 12.22
CA ASN A 126 -11.89 -6.09 13.10
C ASN A 126 -11.04 -7.30 12.67
N ASP A 127 -10.56 -7.32 11.42
CA ASP A 127 -9.79 -8.42 10.85
C ASP A 127 -8.28 -8.12 10.80
N VAL A 128 -7.84 -6.95 11.28
CA VAL A 128 -6.44 -6.55 11.24
C VAL A 128 -5.54 -7.55 11.98
N GLU A 129 -5.97 -8.04 13.13
CA GLU A 129 -5.19 -8.99 13.94
C GLU A 129 -5.11 -10.37 13.29
N THR A 130 -6.23 -10.85 12.76
CA THR A 130 -6.33 -12.08 11.97
C THR A 130 -5.42 -11.96 10.73
N SER A 131 -5.48 -10.84 10.01
CA SER A 131 -4.64 -10.59 8.83
C SER A 131 -3.15 -10.57 9.16
N ILE A 132 -2.76 -9.93 10.27
CA ILE A 132 -1.37 -9.94 10.74
C ILE A 132 -0.94 -11.38 11.06
N ALA A 133 -1.73 -12.12 11.84
CA ALA A 133 -1.40 -13.48 12.24
C ALA A 133 -1.23 -14.40 11.02
N TYR A 134 -2.09 -14.25 10.03
CA TYR A 134 -2.06 -15.03 8.80
C TYR A 134 -0.87 -14.70 7.90
N LEU A 135 -0.64 -13.41 7.65
CA LEU A 135 0.37 -12.95 6.68
C LEU A 135 1.78 -12.98 7.24
N LYS A 136 1.95 -12.88 8.56
CA LYS A 136 3.26 -12.90 9.19
C LYS A 136 3.96 -14.24 8.92
N SER A 137 5.23 -14.14 8.56
CA SER A 137 6.15 -15.27 8.47
C SER A 137 7.58 -14.75 8.66
N LYS A 138 8.54 -15.67 8.71
CA LYS A 138 9.96 -15.33 8.79
C LYS A 138 10.35 -14.41 7.62
N ASN A 139 11.02 -13.30 7.93
CA ASN A 139 11.45 -12.25 6.98
C ASN A 139 10.33 -11.40 6.37
N ILE A 140 9.07 -11.54 6.78
CA ILE A 140 8.01 -10.60 6.44
C ILE A 140 7.88 -9.56 7.55
N ALA A 141 8.01 -8.29 7.18
CA ALA A 141 7.73 -7.16 8.06
C ALA A 141 6.30 -6.66 7.79
N ILE A 142 5.51 -6.44 8.84
CA ILE A 142 4.12 -5.96 8.72
C ILE A 142 4.06 -4.52 9.20
N ALA A 143 3.59 -3.63 8.32
CA ALA A 143 3.23 -2.25 8.61
C ALA A 143 1.70 -2.16 8.76
N VAL A 144 1.21 -1.31 9.66
CA VAL A 144 -0.23 -1.13 9.89
C VAL A 144 -0.56 0.36 9.94
N ASP A 145 -1.45 0.81 9.07
CA ASP A 145 -1.85 2.22 8.93
C ASP A 145 -0.62 3.15 8.84
N ASP A 146 -0.49 4.16 9.70
CA ASP A 146 0.65 5.08 9.65
C ASP A 146 1.95 4.49 10.23
N MET A 147 1.94 3.21 10.66
CA MET A 147 3.10 2.57 11.25
C MET A 147 3.98 1.90 10.20
N LEU A 148 5.17 2.45 9.99
CA LEU A 148 6.18 1.88 9.09
C LEU A 148 6.82 0.62 9.70
N ALA A 149 7.09 -0.35 8.83
CA ALA A 149 7.84 -1.55 9.18
C ALA A 149 9.27 -1.48 8.63
N GLU A 150 10.22 -2.05 9.36
CA GLU A 150 11.61 -2.17 8.94
C GLU A 150 11.84 -3.57 8.37
N GLY A 151 12.19 -3.68 7.09
CA GLY A 151 12.47 -4.96 6.46
C GLY A 151 12.54 -4.87 4.93
N ARG A 152 12.96 -5.97 4.28
CA ARG A 152 13.02 -6.06 2.82
C ARG A 152 11.69 -6.48 2.19
N ASN A 153 10.91 -7.31 2.90
CA ASN A 153 9.60 -7.79 2.43
C ASN A 153 8.52 -7.19 3.33
N VAL A 154 8.05 -6.00 2.96
CA VAL A 154 7.04 -5.28 3.74
C VAL A 154 5.65 -5.55 3.16
N ILE A 155 4.73 -5.96 4.03
CA ILE A 155 3.29 -5.91 3.76
C ILE A 155 2.72 -4.77 4.59
N HIS A 156 2.09 -3.82 3.92
CA HIS A 156 1.39 -2.71 4.54
C HIS A 156 -0.11 -3.01 4.58
N ILE A 157 -0.65 -3.08 5.79
CA ILE A 157 -2.06 -3.32 6.06
C ILE A 157 -2.72 -1.98 6.42
N PHE A 158 -3.76 -1.59 5.70
CA PHE A 158 -4.61 -0.44 6.00
C PHE A 158 -5.93 -0.92 6.58
N THR A 159 -6.40 -0.30 7.65
CA THR A 159 -7.67 -0.65 8.32
C THR A 159 -8.88 0.12 7.77
N ASP A 160 -8.78 0.54 6.51
CA ASP A 160 -9.69 1.46 5.82
C ASP A 160 -10.66 0.75 4.85
N LEU A 161 -10.72 -0.58 4.88
CA LEU A 161 -11.63 -1.33 4.02
C LEU A 161 -13.08 -1.10 4.45
N THR A 162 -13.92 -0.71 3.49
CA THR A 162 -15.36 -0.59 3.68
C THR A 162 -16.09 -1.71 2.95
N GLU A 163 -17.32 -2.02 3.39
CA GLU A 163 -18.17 -3.02 2.74
C GLU A 163 -18.40 -2.73 1.25
N GLU A 164 -18.61 -1.46 0.92
CA GLU A 164 -18.75 -1.01 -0.46
C GLU A 164 -17.48 -1.30 -1.28
N ARG A 165 -16.30 -0.91 -0.76
CA ARG A 165 -15.01 -1.18 -1.43
C ARG A 165 -14.77 -2.67 -1.59
N PHE A 166 -15.10 -3.48 -0.59
CA PHE A 166 -14.94 -4.92 -0.66
C PHE A 166 -15.89 -5.55 -1.69
N LYS A 167 -17.17 -5.14 -1.74
CA LYS A 167 -18.13 -5.63 -2.75
C LYS A 167 -17.71 -5.27 -4.17
N ASP A 168 -17.15 -4.08 -4.34
CA ASP A 168 -16.69 -3.56 -5.62
C ASP A 168 -15.36 -4.17 -6.11
N ARG A 169 -14.66 -4.94 -5.29
CA ARG A 169 -13.36 -5.53 -5.63
C ARG A 169 -13.39 -6.32 -6.95
N ILE A 170 -12.26 -6.35 -7.63
CA ILE A 170 -12.05 -7.21 -8.79
C ILE A 170 -11.37 -8.50 -8.34
N ARG A 171 -11.90 -9.66 -8.73
CA ARG A 171 -11.21 -10.94 -8.52
C ARG A 171 -10.37 -11.27 -9.75
N GLN A 172 -9.06 -11.44 -9.56
CA GLN A 172 -8.13 -11.84 -10.62
C GLN A 172 -7.09 -12.81 -10.04
N GLU A 173 -6.91 -13.98 -10.68
CA GLU A 173 -5.92 -14.99 -10.26
C GLU A 173 -6.01 -15.39 -8.78
N GLY A 174 -7.24 -15.47 -8.23
CA GLY A 174 -7.51 -15.76 -6.82
C GLY A 174 -7.39 -14.55 -5.88
N LEU A 175 -6.78 -13.45 -6.34
CA LEU A 175 -6.59 -12.24 -5.54
C LEU A 175 -7.82 -11.33 -5.59
N SER A 176 -8.05 -10.61 -4.49
CA SER A 176 -9.00 -9.49 -4.40
C SER A 176 -8.26 -8.18 -4.68
N LEU A 177 -8.53 -7.51 -5.79
CA LEU A 177 -7.86 -6.27 -6.21
C LEU A 177 -8.80 -5.07 -6.07
N GLU A 178 -8.21 -3.92 -5.75
CA GLU A 178 -8.87 -2.62 -5.84
C GLU A 178 -9.27 -2.34 -7.29
N GLN A 179 -10.42 -1.71 -7.48
CA GLN A 179 -10.86 -1.33 -8.84
C GLN A 179 -9.88 -0.34 -9.46
N ILE A 180 -9.65 -0.48 -10.77
CA ILE A 180 -8.67 0.33 -11.51
C ILE A 180 -8.90 1.82 -11.28
N GLU A 181 -10.16 2.29 -11.29
CA GLU A 181 -10.47 3.70 -11.11
C GLU A 181 -10.12 4.20 -9.71
N ARG A 182 -10.50 3.46 -8.67
CA ARG A 182 -10.20 3.83 -7.27
C ARG A 182 -8.70 3.75 -7.01
N LEU A 183 -8.04 2.73 -7.55
CA LEU A 183 -6.60 2.55 -7.49
C LEU A 183 -5.86 3.72 -8.15
N THR A 184 -6.29 4.15 -9.34
CA THR A 184 -5.74 5.29 -10.08
C THR A 184 -5.80 6.56 -9.22
N ILE A 185 -6.96 6.85 -8.62
CA ILE A 185 -7.13 8.00 -7.73
C ILE A 185 -6.26 7.89 -6.48
N SER A 186 -6.18 6.70 -5.86
CA SER A 186 -5.36 6.48 -4.66
C SER A 186 -3.86 6.69 -4.91
N LEU A 187 -3.36 6.29 -6.07
CA LEU A 187 -1.97 6.45 -6.48
C LEU A 187 -1.66 7.92 -6.82
N LEU A 188 -2.59 8.60 -7.49
CA LEU A 188 -2.46 10.03 -7.77
C LEU A 188 -2.43 10.88 -6.49
N LYS A 189 -3.19 10.52 -5.46
CA LYS A 189 -3.17 11.19 -4.14
C LYS A 189 -1.80 11.19 -3.46
N ARG A 190 -0.93 10.22 -3.76
CA ARG A 190 0.38 10.11 -3.12
C ARG A 190 1.32 11.26 -3.48
N LYS A 191 1.12 11.88 -4.66
CA LYS A 191 1.95 12.96 -5.19
C LYS A 191 3.45 12.63 -5.16
N ASP A 192 3.78 11.36 -5.41
CA ASP A 192 5.16 10.88 -5.54
C ASP A 192 5.41 10.27 -6.92
N ALA A 193 6.68 10.03 -7.22
CA ALA A 193 7.13 9.49 -8.49
C ALA A 193 6.54 8.12 -8.82
N PHE A 194 6.45 7.23 -7.83
CA PHE A 194 5.98 5.86 -8.02
C PHE A 194 4.47 5.85 -8.24
N GLY A 195 3.72 6.58 -7.42
CA GLY A 195 2.28 6.79 -7.56
C GLY A 195 1.92 7.41 -8.90
N LEU A 196 2.67 8.41 -9.37
CA LEU A 196 2.44 8.99 -10.70
C LEU A 196 2.74 8.00 -11.82
N THR A 197 3.86 7.27 -11.74
CA THR A 197 4.25 6.25 -12.73
C THR A 197 3.16 5.18 -12.87
N ASP A 198 2.69 4.64 -11.74
CA ASP A 198 1.65 3.62 -11.71
C ASP A 198 0.30 4.17 -12.16
N CYS A 199 -0.07 5.37 -11.72
CA CYS A 199 -1.29 6.07 -12.17
C CYS A 199 -1.31 6.22 -13.71
N LEU A 200 -0.21 6.70 -14.31
CA LEU A 200 -0.09 6.80 -15.77
C LEU A 200 -0.20 5.44 -16.44
N SER A 201 0.45 4.41 -15.89
CA SER A 201 0.35 3.06 -16.45
C SER A 201 -1.09 2.53 -16.46
N LEU A 202 -1.87 2.83 -15.40
CA LEU A 202 -3.29 2.47 -15.31
C LEU A 202 -4.14 3.26 -16.30
N LEU A 203 -3.93 4.58 -16.39
CA LEU A 203 -4.62 5.47 -17.35
C LEU A 203 -4.45 5.03 -18.80
N LEU A 204 -3.31 4.45 -19.13
CA LEU A 204 -2.99 3.92 -20.46
C LEU A 204 -3.60 2.53 -20.74
N THR A 205 -4.23 1.89 -19.75
CA THR A 205 -4.93 0.61 -19.97
C THR A 205 -6.28 0.83 -20.65
N LYS A 206 -6.72 -0.15 -21.46
CA LYS A 206 -8.04 -0.11 -22.12
C LYS A 206 -9.23 -0.47 -21.20
N LYS A 207 -8.99 -0.73 -19.92
CA LYS A 207 -9.98 -1.31 -18.99
C LYS A 207 -10.70 -0.27 -18.11
N ILE A 208 -10.35 1.01 -18.21
CA ILE A 208 -10.91 2.07 -17.37
C ILE A 208 -12.35 2.43 -17.75
N ASN A 209 -13.22 2.45 -16.74
CA ASN A 209 -14.51 3.11 -16.78
C ASN A 209 -14.35 4.61 -16.49
N TRP A 210 -14.23 5.40 -17.55
CA TRP A 210 -14.04 6.85 -17.45
C TRP A 210 -15.12 7.58 -16.66
N ARG A 211 -16.38 7.14 -16.71
CA ARG A 211 -17.46 7.76 -15.93
C ARG A 211 -17.20 7.57 -14.43
N LYS A 212 -16.82 6.37 -14.02
CA LYS A 212 -16.51 6.07 -12.62
C LYS A 212 -15.25 6.79 -12.16
N LEU A 213 -14.19 6.80 -12.97
CA LEU A 213 -12.95 7.54 -12.66
C LEU A 213 -13.22 9.03 -12.45
N VAL A 214 -13.99 9.67 -13.34
CA VAL A 214 -14.32 11.10 -13.24
C VAL A 214 -15.12 11.41 -11.97
N ASN A 215 -16.08 10.56 -11.61
CA ASN A 215 -16.84 10.72 -10.37
C ASN A 215 -15.94 10.60 -9.13
N LEU A 216 -15.10 9.55 -9.08
CA LEU A 216 -14.16 9.35 -7.97
C LEU A 216 -13.13 10.47 -7.88
N ALA A 217 -12.66 10.99 -9.01
CA ALA A 217 -11.76 12.14 -9.07
C ALA A 217 -12.43 13.39 -8.50
N LYS A 218 -13.69 13.63 -8.84
CA LYS A 218 -14.47 14.76 -8.30
C LYS A 218 -14.66 14.64 -6.78
N GLU A 219 -15.10 13.48 -6.30
CA GLU A 219 -15.27 13.21 -4.86
C GLU A 219 -13.94 13.34 -4.08
N SER A 220 -12.83 13.00 -4.74
CA SER A 220 -11.48 13.09 -4.17
C SER A 220 -10.79 14.43 -4.39
N ASN A 221 -11.45 15.41 -5.01
CA ASN A 221 -10.87 16.69 -5.39
C ASN A 221 -9.57 16.56 -6.22
N LEU A 222 -9.56 15.64 -7.18
CA LEU A 222 -8.43 15.35 -8.09
C LEU A 222 -8.81 15.45 -9.58
N LEU A 223 -9.92 16.12 -9.90
CA LEU A 223 -10.46 16.15 -11.25
C LEU A 223 -9.54 16.88 -12.22
N GLU A 224 -8.96 18.00 -11.77
CA GLU A 224 -8.00 18.80 -12.52
C GLU A 224 -6.71 18.03 -12.77
N GLU A 225 -6.21 17.30 -11.78
CA GLU A 225 -5.00 16.48 -11.89
C GLU A 225 -5.19 15.35 -12.91
N VAL A 226 -6.36 14.70 -12.91
CA VAL A 226 -6.69 13.70 -13.94
C VAL A 226 -6.71 14.36 -15.33
N GLY A 227 -7.42 15.48 -15.50
CA GLY A 227 -7.50 16.19 -16.78
C GLY A 227 -6.14 16.63 -17.32
N LEU A 228 -5.31 17.19 -16.44
CA LEU A 228 -3.92 17.57 -16.72
C LEU A 228 -3.10 16.39 -17.25
N LEU A 229 -3.15 15.24 -16.57
CA LEU A 229 -2.38 14.07 -16.99
C LEU A 229 -2.82 13.53 -18.36
N LEU A 230 -4.12 13.51 -18.65
CA LEU A 230 -4.61 13.09 -19.97
C LEU A 230 -4.11 14.02 -21.08
N GLU A 231 -4.06 15.32 -20.83
CA GLU A 231 -3.59 16.31 -21.81
C GLU A 231 -2.07 16.26 -21.99
N ILE A 232 -1.31 16.07 -20.91
CA ILE A 232 0.14 15.82 -20.96
C ILE A 232 0.44 14.59 -21.82
N VAL A 233 -0.26 13.48 -21.57
CA VAL A 233 -0.05 12.23 -22.33
C VAL A 233 -0.35 12.42 -23.82
N ASN A 234 -1.49 13.02 -24.17
CA ASN A 234 -1.81 13.33 -25.57
C ASN A 234 -0.76 14.24 -26.24
N THR A 235 -0.18 15.19 -25.47
CA THR A 235 0.86 16.11 -25.95
C THR A 235 2.17 15.38 -26.23
N GLU A 236 2.64 14.52 -25.32
CA GLU A 236 3.88 13.76 -25.50
C GLU A 236 3.80 12.77 -26.66
N ILE A 237 2.66 12.11 -26.84
CA ILE A 237 2.48 11.12 -27.92
C ILE A 237 2.29 11.80 -29.29
N LYS A 238 1.95 13.09 -29.31
CA LYS A 238 1.50 13.82 -30.51
C LYS A 238 0.30 13.14 -31.20
N LYS A 239 -0.49 12.36 -30.44
CA LYS A 239 -1.73 11.69 -30.88
C LYS A 239 -2.79 11.82 -29.79
N ARG A 240 -4.06 11.75 -30.18
CA ARG A 240 -5.20 11.80 -29.26
C ARG A 240 -5.61 10.39 -28.84
N ILE A 241 -4.86 9.80 -27.89
CA ILE A 241 -5.27 8.54 -27.27
C ILE A 241 -6.51 8.76 -26.41
N PHE A 242 -6.56 9.88 -25.70
CA PHE A 242 -7.75 10.33 -25.00
C PHE A 242 -8.55 11.29 -25.86
N SER A 243 -9.85 11.06 -25.98
CA SER A 243 -10.72 11.87 -26.83
C SER A 243 -10.82 13.31 -26.31
N LYS A 244 -10.92 14.28 -27.23
CA LYS A 244 -11.12 15.69 -26.88
C LYS A 244 -12.38 15.89 -26.05
N GLN A 245 -13.44 15.12 -26.35
CA GLN A 245 -14.71 15.17 -25.63
C GLN A 245 -14.57 14.77 -24.16
N LEU A 246 -13.77 13.74 -23.85
CA LEU A 246 -13.51 13.33 -22.47
C LEU A 246 -12.83 14.47 -21.69
N ILE A 247 -11.75 15.02 -22.25
CA ILE A 247 -10.98 16.10 -21.63
C ILE A 247 -11.86 17.35 -21.42
N GLN A 248 -12.65 17.74 -22.43
CA GLN A 248 -13.59 18.85 -22.32
C GLN A 248 -14.67 18.61 -21.26
N LYS A 249 -15.17 17.38 -21.13
CA LYS A 249 -16.17 17.02 -20.12
C LYS A 249 -15.60 17.11 -18.69
N ILE A 250 -14.32 16.79 -18.51
CA ILE A 250 -13.61 16.96 -17.24
C ILE A 250 -13.42 18.46 -16.96
N GLU A 251 -12.95 19.22 -17.94
CA GLU A 251 -12.74 20.67 -17.85
C GLU A 251 -14.02 21.42 -17.47
N GLN A 252 -15.17 21.07 -18.06
CA GLN A 252 -16.48 21.67 -17.74
C GLN A 252 -16.94 21.41 -16.30
N GLN A 253 -16.45 20.34 -15.67
CA GLN A 253 -16.81 19.95 -14.30
C GLN A 253 -15.79 20.41 -13.26
N SER A 254 -14.66 20.96 -13.70
CA SER A 254 -13.63 21.52 -12.82
C SER A 254 -14.17 22.75 -12.10
N SER A 255 -13.87 22.83 -10.80
CA SER A 255 -14.14 24.01 -9.96
C SER A 255 -12.78 24.59 -9.58
N LYS A 256 -12.63 25.92 -9.60
CA LYS A 256 -11.34 26.60 -9.85
C LYS A 256 -10.54 27.09 -8.62
N PRO A 257 -10.34 26.38 -7.48
CA PRO A 257 -9.22 26.75 -6.62
C PRO A 257 -7.91 26.30 -7.28
N ARG A 258 -6.86 27.14 -7.18
CA ARG A 258 -5.52 26.78 -7.68
C ARG A 258 -4.94 25.66 -6.84
N LYS A 259 -4.38 24.64 -7.49
CA LYS A 259 -3.78 23.46 -6.84
C LYS A 259 -2.31 23.33 -7.18
N GLU A 260 -1.61 22.53 -6.40
CA GLU A 260 -0.20 22.20 -6.62
C GLU A 260 -0.04 20.69 -6.84
N LEU A 261 0.62 20.34 -7.94
CA LEU A 261 1.02 18.98 -8.28
C LEU A 261 2.54 18.92 -8.40
N HIS A 262 3.17 18.51 -7.30
CA HIS A 262 4.62 18.38 -7.19
C HIS A 262 5.04 16.92 -7.29
N VAL A 263 5.74 16.55 -8.37
CA VAL A 263 6.40 15.25 -8.53
C VAL A 263 7.79 15.48 -9.16
N ARG A 264 8.77 15.80 -8.32
CA ARG A 264 10.14 16.06 -8.78
C ARG A 264 11.00 14.81 -8.66
N ILE A 265 11.34 14.18 -9.78
CA ILE A 265 12.42 13.19 -9.83
C ILE A 265 13.72 13.92 -10.09
N ILE A 266 14.46 14.21 -9.03
CA ILE A 266 15.81 14.73 -9.14
C ILE A 266 16.71 13.56 -9.55
N ARG A 267 17.06 13.46 -10.83
CA ARG A 267 18.35 12.84 -11.18
C ARG A 267 19.40 13.91 -10.89
N LYS A 268 20.23 13.67 -9.87
CA LYS A 268 21.37 14.54 -9.55
C LYS A 268 22.30 14.57 -10.77
N ASP A 269 22.24 15.66 -11.52
CA ASP A 269 23.44 16.29 -12.04
C ASP A 269 23.52 17.65 -11.37
N LEU A 270 24.59 17.86 -10.58
CA LEU A 270 24.87 19.07 -9.80
C LEU A 270 25.05 20.34 -10.65
N PHE A 271 24.77 20.29 -11.96
CA PHE A 271 25.11 21.33 -12.94
C PHE A 271 24.02 21.64 -13.98
N SER A 272 22.77 21.16 -13.85
CA SER A 272 21.74 21.52 -14.84
C SER A 272 21.18 22.94 -14.62
N LYS A 273 21.46 23.79 -15.61
CA LYS A 273 20.85 25.12 -15.84
C LYS A 273 19.32 25.05 -15.69
N LYS A 274 18.72 26.17 -15.22
CA LYS A 274 17.27 26.47 -15.19
C LYS A 274 16.41 25.40 -15.86
N GLU A 275 15.88 24.47 -15.06
CA GLU A 275 14.99 23.43 -15.56
C GLU A 275 13.78 24.11 -16.22
N GLU A 276 13.67 23.98 -17.55
CA GLU A 276 12.41 24.24 -18.23
C GLU A 276 11.36 23.32 -17.61
N ILE A 277 10.24 23.89 -17.17
CA ILE A 277 9.12 23.13 -16.64
C ILE A 277 8.20 22.83 -17.84
N PRO A 278 8.26 21.61 -18.39
CA PRO A 278 7.80 21.32 -19.76
C PRO A 278 6.28 21.38 -19.94
N TYR A 279 5.53 21.48 -18.84
CA TYR A 279 4.07 21.42 -18.83
C TYR A 279 3.41 22.64 -18.19
N GLN A 280 4.12 23.77 -18.04
CA GLN A 280 3.55 24.96 -17.39
C GLN A 280 2.28 25.46 -18.08
N ASP A 281 2.24 25.48 -19.41
CA ASP A 281 1.07 26.00 -20.13
C ASP A 281 -0.15 25.08 -19.99
N ILE A 282 0.06 23.77 -19.94
CA ILE A 282 -1.00 22.80 -19.63
C ILE A 282 -1.42 22.98 -18.16
N GLY A 283 -0.47 23.15 -17.24
CA GLY A 283 -0.73 23.45 -15.83
C GLY A 283 -1.60 24.68 -15.63
N LYS A 284 -1.28 25.80 -16.30
CA LYS A 284 -2.07 27.04 -16.27
C LYS A 284 -3.53 26.79 -16.67
N LYS A 285 -3.76 26.02 -17.74
CA LYS A 285 -5.11 25.67 -18.20
C LYS A 285 -5.91 24.94 -17.12
N TRP A 286 -5.28 23.99 -16.43
CA TRP A 286 -5.91 23.22 -15.35
C TRP A 286 -5.83 23.87 -13.97
N ASN A 287 -5.32 25.10 -13.88
CA ASN A 287 -5.10 25.81 -12.63
C ASN A 287 -4.24 25.02 -11.62
N ILE A 288 -3.25 24.30 -12.13
CA ILE A 288 -2.30 23.49 -11.37
C ILE A 288 -0.89 24.05 -11.58
N ASP A 289 -0.15 24.27 -10.50
CA ASP A 289 1.30 24.43 -10.59
C ASP A 289 1.96 23.06 -10.77
N VAL A 290 2.63 22.88 -11.90
CA VAL A 290 3.10 21.57 -12.36
C VAL A 290 4.60 21.48 -12.22
N VAL A 291 5.06 20.60 -11.35
CA VAL A 291 6.48 20.25 -11.24
C VAL A 291 6.62 18.76 -11.50
N ILE A 292 6.59 18.37 -12.77
CA ILE A 292 6.71 16.96 -13.21
C ILE A 292 7.87 16.83 -14.20
N SER A 293 8.70 15.80 -14.02
CA SER A 293 9.76 15.46 -14.97
C SER A 293 9.20 14.89 -16.26
N ARG A 294 9.51 15.52 -17.40
CA ARG A 294 9.17 14.98 -18.73
C ARG A 294 9.74 13.59 -18.96
N ALA A 295 10.96 13.32 -18.48
CA ALA A 295 11.60 12.02 -18.64
C ALA A 295 10.79 10.89 -17.98
N LEU A 296 10.09 11.14 -16.87
CA LEU A 296 9.17 10.17 -16.29
C LEU A 296 8.01 9.89 -17.24
N ILE A 297 7.32 10.94 -17.71
CA ILE A 297 6.15 10.81 -18.58
C ILE A 297 6.52 10.06 -19.87
N THR A 298 7.58 10.53 -20.56
CA THR A 298 8.05 9.95 -21.81
C THR A 298 8.42 8.49 -21.63
N LYS A 299 9.11 8.13 -20.54
CA LYS A 299 9.51 6.74 -20.29
C LYS A 299 8.31 5.79 -20.16
N VAL A 300 7.28 6.18 -19.39
CA VAL A 300 6.05 5.38 -19.26
C VAL A 300 5.35 5.21 -20.60
N ILE A 301 5.27 6.29 -21.38
CA ILE A 301 4.62 6.29 -22.69
C ILE A 301 5.38 5.40 -23.69
N GLU A 302 6.70 5.56 -23.82
CA GLU A 302 7.54 4.78 -24.73
C GLU A 302 7.46 3.27 -24.46
N ASP A 303 7.39 2.89 -23.17
CA ASP A 303 7.34 1.48 -22.79
C ASP A 303 5.96 0.84 -23.05
N LEU A 304 4.87 1.61 -22.88
CA LEU A 304 3.50 1.08 -22.92
C LEU A 304 2.76 1.32 -24.24
N ILE A 305 3.15 2.32 -25.02
CA ILE A 305 2.50 2.70 -26.27
C ILE A 305 3.51 2.50 -27.41
N ARG A 306 3.38 1.38 -28.11
CA ARG A 306 4.10 1.09 -29.36
C ARG A 306 3.25 1.46 -30.57
#